data_AF-A0A1Q9XI48-F1
#
_entry.id   AF-A0A1Q9XI48-F1
#
_cell.length_a   1.000
_cell.length_b   1.000
_cell.length_c   1.000
_cell.angle_alpha   90.00
_cell.angle_beta   90.00
_cell.angle_gamma   90.00
#
_symmetry.space_group_name_H-M   'P 1'
#
loop_
_entity.id
_entity.type
_entity.pdbx_description
1 polymer ?
#
loop_
_entity_poly.entity_id
_entity_poly.type
_entity_poly.pdbx_seq_one_letter_code
_entity_poly.pdbx_strand_id
1 'polypeptide(L)'
;MQTRFASLALAGLFAVGVLPTFAVADDSAIQAHCSDEWPDDAEMRAFCVSEQRKALRQLANYSGSIRQHCEGEWGTNFEMVVYCIKEQRSAEKAIGNAPQDEIATRCAREWPGQFDMQEHCAKERRTAKENIELNYSGSQRRACEREWGTQYEMVEYCIQEGE
;
A
#
# COMPACT_ATOMS: atom_id res chain seq x y z
N MET A 1 -20.17 30.87 -71.50
CA MET A 1 -20.79 31.95 -70.72
C MET A 1 -20.66 31.57 -69.26
N GLN A 2 -19.98 32.41 -68.48
CA GLN A 2 -19.66 32.19 -67.06
C GLN A 2 -20.89 32.36 -66.19
N THR A 3 -20.95 31.63 -65.07
CA THR A 3 -21.41 32.19 -63.78
C THR A 3 -20.85 31.36 -62.62
N ARG A 4 -20.11 32.05 -61.75
CA ARG A 4 -19.60 31.57 -60.47
C ARG A 4 -20.72 31.70 -59.43
N PHE A 5 -20.86 30.74 -58.53
CA PHE A 5 -21.52 30.95 -57.25
C PHE A 5 -20.55 30.60 -56.13
N ALA A 6 -20.21 31.62 -55.34
CA ALA A 6 -19.53 31.49 -54.07
C ALA A 6 -20.58 31.17 -53.00
N SER A 7 -20.34 30.14 -52.20
CA SER A 7 -21.12 29.86 -50.99
C SER A 7 -20.19 29.96 -49.78
N LEU A 8 -20.60 30.87 -48.89
CA LEU A 8 -19.98 31.22 -47.63
C LEU A 8 -20.13 30.12 -46.58
N ALA A 9 -19.22 30.21 -45.61
CA ALA A 9 -19.01 29.30 -44.50
C ALA A 9 -20.21 29.16 -43.54
N LEU A 10 -20.29 27.97 -42.93
CA LEU A 10 -20.82 27.76 -41.57
C LEU A 10 -20.00 26.64 -40.93
N ALA A 11 -18.86 27.01 -40.35
CA ALA A 11 -18.13 26.15 -39.44
C ALA A 11 -18.89 26.10 -38.11
N GLY A 12 -19.72 25.09 -37.93
CA GLY A 12 -20.35 24.77 -36.65
C GLY A 12 -19.30 24.25 -35.67
N LEU A 13 -18.87 25.10 -34.74
CA LEU A 13 -18.10 24.70 -33.56
C LEU A 13 -19.02 23.92 -32.61
N PHE A 14 -19.05 22.59 -32.74
CA PHE A 14 -19.50 21.72 -31.66
C PHE A 14 -18.39 21.62 -30.62
N ALA A 15 -18.44 22.46 -29.60
CA ALA A 15 -17.69 22.25 -28.37
C ALA A 15 -18.30 21.04 -27.64
N VAL A 16 -17.84 19.83 -27.97
CA VAL A 16 -18.13 18.63 -27.17
C VAL A 16 -17.33 18.78 -25.88
N GLY A 17 -18.01 19.22 -24.83
CA GLY A 17 -17.47 19.19 -23.48
C GLY A 17 -17.23 17.74 -23.08
N VAL A 18 -15.96 17.31 -23.10
CA VAL A 18 -15.56 16.02 -22.54
C VAL A 18 -15.66 16.16 -21.02
N LEU A 19 -16.78 15.70 -20.45
CA LEU A 19 -16.88 15.54 -19.01
C LEU A 19 -15.85 14.48 -18.58
N PRO A 20 -15.15 14.69 -17.44
CA PRO A 20 -14.16 13.74 -16.94
C PRO A 20 -14.86 12.43 -16.56
N THR A 21 -14.62 11.38 -17.34
CA THR A 21 -15.17 10.03 -17.16
C THR A 21 -14.81 9.37 -15.83
N PHE A 22 -13.73 9.83 -15.19
CA PHE A 22 -13.22 9.26 -13.95
C PHE A 22 -14.19 9.42 -12.76
N ALA A 23 -14.84 10.58 -12.61
CA ALA A 23 -15.73 10.83 -11.48
C ALA A 23 -17.00 9.95 -11.49
N VAL A 24 -17.47 9.57 -12.68
CA VAL A 24 -18.64 8.69 -12.83
C VAL A 24 -18.27 7.23 -12.53
N ALA A 25 -17.06 6.81 -12.92
CA ALA A 25 -16.56 5.47 -12.62
C ALA A 25 -16.46 5.25 -11.10
N ASP A 26 -15.90 6.21 -10.36
CA ASP A 26 -15.73 6.08 -8.91
C ASP A 26 -17.07 6.01 -8.16
N ASP A 27 -18.04 6.86 -8.52
CA ASP A 27 -19.34 6.89 -7.82
C ASP A 27 -20.12 5.59 -8.07
N SER A 28 -20.04 5.01 -9.27
CA SER A 28 -20.63 3.70 -9.57
C SER A 28 -19.98 2.56 -8.80
N ALA A 29 -18.66 2.61 -8.62
CA ALA A 29 -17.90 1.63 -7.85
C ALA A 29 -18.25 1.68 -6.35
N ILE A 30 -18.40 2.89 -5.79
CA ILE A 30 -18.85 3.09 -4.41
C ILE A 30 -20.24 2.48 -4.21
N GLN A 31 -21.18 2.76 -5.12
CA GLN A 31 -22.53 2.22 -5.02
C GLN A 31 -22.54 0.69 -5.10
N ALA A 32 -21.74 0.10 -5.99
CA ALA A 32 -21.62 -1.34 -6.13
C ALA A 32 -21.06 -1.98 -4.85
N HIS A 33 -19.93 -1.46 -4.33
CA HIS A 33 -19.30 -1.96 -3.11
C HIS A 33 -20.24 -1.91 -1.90
N CYS A 34 -20.88 -0.76 -1.65
CA CYS A 34 -21.78 -0.63 -0.51
C CYS A 34 -23.05 -1.48 -0.64
N SER A 35 -23.55 -1.68 -1.88
CA SER A 35 -24.71 -2.54 -2.11
C SER A 35 -24.40 -4.03 -1.90
N ASP A 36 -23.18 -4.45 -2.20
CA ASP A 36 -22.70 -5.81 -1.95
C ASP A 36 -22.50 -6.09 -0.45
N GLU A 37 -21.94 -5.12 0.29
CA GLU A 37 -21.68 -5.27 1.73
C GLU A 37 -22.97 -5.23 2.57
N TRP A 38 -23.93 -4.38 2.18
CA TRP A 38 -25.16 -4.14 2.92
C TRP A 38 -26.41 -4.30 2.03
N PRO A 39 -26.72 -5.50 1.51
CA PRO A 39 -27.77 -5.68 0.48
C PRO A 39 -29.18 -5.33 0.96
N ASP A 40 -29.49 -5.55 2.23
CA ASP A 40 -30.83 -5.38 2.79
C ASP A 40 -30.95 -4.21 3.79
N ASP A 41 -29.86 -3.51 4.07
CA ASP A 41 -29.84 -2.39 5.01
C ASP A 41 -29.57 -1.06 4.30
N ALA A 42 -30.64 -0.33 4.01
CA ALA A 42 -30.56 0.94 3.30
C ALA A 42 -29.86 2.05 4.10
N GLU A 43 -29.94 2.01 5.44
CA GLU A 43 -29.30 3.01 6.30
C GLU A 43 -27.78 2.77 6.31
N MET A 44 -27.36 1.51 6.49
CA MET A 44 -25.96 1.13 6.43
C MET A 44 -25.35 1.36 5.04
N ARG A 45 -26.09 1.10 3.95
CA ARG A 45 -25.64 1.50 2.60
C ARG A 45 -25.41 2.99 2.47
N ALA A 46 -26.35 3.81 2.94
CA ALA A 46 -26.21 5.25 2.84
C ALA A 46 -25.00 5.75 3.65
N PHE A 47 -24.78 5.18 4.84
CA PHE A 47 -23.60 5.44 5.66
C PHE A 47 -22.30 5.03 4.94
N CYS A 48 -22.23 3.80 4.41
CA CYS A 48 -21.10 3.31 3.63
C CYS A 48 -20.78 4.25 2.46
N VAL A 49 -21.78 4.62 1.64
CA VAL A 49 -21.58 5.51 0.48
C VAL A 49 -21.01 6.86 0.92
N SER A 50 -21.49 7.39 2.05
CA SER A 50 -20.99 8.65 2.62
C SER A 50 -19.52 8.55 3.02
N GLU A 51 -19.14 7.51 3.77
CA GLU A 51 -17.75 7.33 4.20
C GLU A 51 -16.81 7.02 3.02
N GLN A 52 -17.23 6.20 2.06
CA GLN A 52 -16.44 5.91 0.86
C GLN A 52 -16.19 7.17 0.01
N ARG A 53 -17.20 8.03 -0.19
CA ARG A 53 -17.01 9.32 -0.88
C ARG A 53 -16.07 10.26 -0.13
N LYS A 54 -16.12 10.25 1.20
CA LYS A 54 -15.21 11.03 2.05
C LYS A 54 -13.78 10.51 1.96
N ALA A 55 -13.59 9.19 1.97
CA ALA A 55 -12.29 8.56 1.76
C ALA A 55 -11.72 8.87 0.37
N LEU A 56 -12.54 8.79 -0.69
CA LEU A 56 -12.12 9.15 -2.04
C LEU A 56 -11.64 10.61 -2.14
N ARG A 57 -12.31 11.56 -1.47
CA ARG A 57 -11.82 12.94 -1.38
C ARG A 57 -10.48 13.04 -0.64
N GLN A 58 -10.25 12.22 0.39
CA GLN A 58 -8.96 12.18 1.08
C GLN A 58 -7.85 11.64 0.18
N LEU A 59 -8.13 10.65 -0.68
CA LEU A 59 -7.15 10.06 -1.61
C LEU A 59 -6.49 11.08 -2.53
N ALA A 60 -7.16 12.19 -2.85
CA ALA A 60 -6.58 13.29 -3.63
C ALA A 60 -5.32 13.90 -2.99
N ASN A 61 -5.12 13.76 -1.67
CA ASN A 61 -3.94 14.24 -0.96
C ASN A 61 -2.77 13.26 -0.96
N TYR A 62 -2.94 12.09 -1.56
CA TYR A 62 -1.96 11.02 -1.57
C TYR A 62 -1.52 10.74 -3.01
N SER A 63 -0.25 10.37 -3.18
CA SER A 63 0.38 10.02 -4.45
C SER A 63 1.59 9.11 -4.19
N GLY A 64 2.18 8.59 -5.26
CA GLY A 64 3.38 7.75 -5.20
C GLY A 64 3.08 6.25 -5.01
N SER A 65 4.14 5.49 -4.78
CA SER A 65 4.10 4.02 -4.74
C SER A 65 3.23 3.47 -3.62
N ILE A 66 3.24 4.08 -2.42
CA ILE A 66 2.38 3.66 -1.30
C ILE A 66 0.90 3.71 -1.70
N ARG A 67 0.48 4.80 -2.36
CA ARG A 67 -0.90 4.92 -2.84
C ARG A 67 -1.22 3.83 -3.87
N GLN A 68 -0.34 3.63 -4.85
CA GLN A 68 -0.54 2.63 -5.91
C GLN A 68 -0.64 1.21 -5.33
N HIS A 69 0.19 0.89 -4.33
CA HIS A 69 0.14 -0.39 -3.64
C HIS A 69 -1.21 -0.59 -2.92
N CYS A 70 -1.62 0.38 -2.10
CA CYS A 70 -2.88 0.29 -1.36
C CYS A 70 -4.12 0.26 -2.27
N GLU A 71 -4.13 1.02 -3.38
CA GLU A 71 -5.20 0.94 -4.39
C GLU A 71 -5.23 -0.44 -5.08
N GLY A 72 -4.06 -1.05 -5.30
CA GLY A 72 -3.96 -2.40 -5.88
C GLY A 72 -4.45 -3.51 -4.94
N GLU A 73 -4.26 -3.34 -3.63
CA GLU A 73 -4.67 -4.31 -2.62
C GLU A 73 -6.18 -4.22 -2.29
N TRP A 74 -6.68 -2.99 -2.08
CA TRP A 74 -8.03 -2.76 -1.56
C TRP A 74 -9.04 -2.33 -2.62
N GLY A 75 -8.59 -2.05 -3.84
CA GLY A 75 -9.44 -1.69 -4.98
C GLY A 75 -10.33 -0.49 -4.69
N THR A 76 -11.64 -0.71 -4.75
CA THR A 76 -12.67 0.33 -4.62
C THR A 76 -13.16 0.53 -3.18
N ASN A 77 -12.59 -0.19 -2.20
CA ASN A 77 -12.81 0.12 -0.80
C ASN A 77 -11.87 1.26 -0.38
N PHE A 78 -12.26 2.49 -0.72
CA PHE A 78 -11.45 3.69 -0.54
C PHE A 78 -11.14 3.98 0.93
N GLU A 79 -12.02 3.61 1.87
CA GLU A 79 -11.72 3.70 3.30
C GLU A 79 -10.51 2.84 3.65
N MET A 80 -10.49 1.59 3.18
CA MET A 80 -9.36 0.69 3.39
C MET A 80 -8.09 1.15 2.65
N VAL A 81 -8.21 1.71 1.45
CA VAL A 81 -7.07 2.33 0.75
C VAL A 81 -6.48 3.46 1.61
N VAL A 82 -7.31 4.36 2.14
CA VAL A 82 -6.84 5.47 2.99
C VAL A 82 -6.20 4.95 4.28
N TYR A 83 -6.78 3.93 4.90
CA TYR A 83 -6.24 3.28 6.09
C TYR A 83 -4.85 2.69 5.80
N CYS A 84 -4.73 1.86 4.75
CA CYS A 84 -3.47 1.29 4.29
C CYS A 84 -2.40 2.37 4.08
N ILE A 85 -2.73 3.47 3.38
CA ILE A 85 -1.74 4.54 3.12
C ILE A 85 -1.22 5.17 4.43
N LYS A 86 -2.09 5.34 5.43
CA LYS A 86 -1.69 5.89 6.74
C LYS A 86 -0.75 4.94 7.47
N GLU A 87 -1.08 3.66 7.51
CA GLU A 87 -0.23 2.61 8.12
C GLU A 87 1.13 2.54 7.43
N GLN A 88 1.13 2.43 6.10
CA GLN A 88 2.36 2.37 5.30
C GLN A 88 3.27 3.58 5.50
N ARG A 89 2.71 4.81 5.55
CA ARG A 89 3.50 6.02 5.82
C ARG A 89 4.01 6.09 7.26
N SER A 90 3.24 5.60 8.21
CA SER A 90 3.67 5.49 9.61
C SER A 90 4.87 4.55 9.71
N ALA A 91 4.76 3.37 9.10
CA ALA A 91 5.82 2.37 9.06
C ALA A 91 7.07 2.86 8.30
N GLU A 92 6.88 3.53 7.15
CA GLU A 92 7.98 4.16 6.39
C GLU A 92 8.76 5.15 7.28
N LYS A 93 8.04 5.98 8.03
CA LYS A 93 8.66 6.91 8.99
C LYS A 93 9.35 6.16 10.13
N ALA A 94 8.76 5.11 10.67
CA ALA A 94 9.37 4.31 11.73
C ALA A 94 10.69 3.68 11.27
N ILE A 95 10.71 3.07 10.09
CA ILE A 95 11.90 2.49 9.47
C ILE A 95 12.95 3.56 9.18
N GLY A 96 12.55 4.72 8.65
CA GLY A 96 13.47 5.82 8.36
C GLY A 96 14.18 6.38 9.61
N ASN A 97 13.55 6.26 10.79
CA ASN A 97 14.15 6.66 12.06
C ASN A 97 14.93 5.53 12.76
N ALA A 98 14.80 4.29 12.30
CA ALA A 98 15.48 3.13 12.87
C ALA A 98 16.94 3.02 12.37
N PRO A 99 17.79 2.22 13.05
CA PRO A 99 19.14 1.93 12.55
C PRO A 99 19.12 1.39 11.11
N GLN A 100 19.96 1.97 10.25
CA GLN A 100 20.13 1.54 8.85
C GLN A 100 21.22 0.46 8.79
N ASP A 101 20.87 -0.72 9.29
CA ASP A 101 21.75 -1.88 9.42
C ASP A 101 21.47 -2.94 8.31
N GLU A 102 22.19 -4.05 8.38
CA GLU A 102 21.99 -5.20 7.46
C GLU A 102 20.59 -5.82 7.57
N ILE A 103 19.94 -5.72 8.74
CA ILE A 103 18.58 -6.21 8.97
C ILE A 103 17.61 -5.35 8.17
N ALA A 104 17.66 -4.02 8.32
CA ALA A 104 16.84 -3.08 7.56
C ALA A 104 17.04 -3.28 6.05
N THR A 105 18.30 -3.42 5.61
CA THR A 105 18.64 -3.66 4.19
C THR A 105 18.03 -4.96 3.68
N ARG A 106 18.03 -6.03 4.47
CA ARG A 106 17.44 -7.33 4.09
C ARG A 106 15.92 -7.24 4.05
N CYS A 107 15.28 -6.69 5.09
CA CYS A 107 13.83 -6.56 5.15
C CYS A 107 13.29 -5.72 3.98
N ALA A 108 13.96 -4.61 3.62
CA ALA A 108 13.60 -3.80 2.46
C ALA A 108 13.68 -4.56 1.12
N ARG A 109 14.59 -5.55 1.02
CA ARG A 109 14.72 -6.41 -0.16
C ARG A 109 13.66 -7.51 -0.20
N GLU A 110 13.31 -8.07 0.95
CA GLU A 110 12.28 -9.10 1.09
C GLU A 110 10.88 -8.54 0.82
N TRP A 111 10.62 -7.31 1.27
CA TRP A 111 9.29 -6.68 1.24
C TRP A 111 9.32 -5.31 0.55
N PRO A 112 9.65 -5.24 -0.76
CA PRO A 112 9.81 -3.98 -1.45
C PRO A 112 8.50 -3.18 -1.49
N GLY A 113 8.52 -1.97 -0.94
CA GLY A 113 7.36 -1.06 -0.92
C GLY A 113 6.25 -1.40 0.08
N GLN A 114 6.43 -2.45 0.89
CA GLN A 114 5.53 -2.84 1.98
C GLN A 114 6.20 -2.50 3.32
N PHE A 115 6.04 -1.26 3.76
CA PHE A 115 6.78 -0.71 4.89
C PHE A 115 6.32 -1.29 6.24
N ASP A 116 5.04 -1.61 6.39
CA ASP A 116 4.54 -2.34 7.56
C ASP A 116 5.25 -3.71 7.72
N MET A 117 5.39 -4.46 6.64
CA MET A 117 6.09 -5.75 6.61
C MET A 117 7.59 -5.58 6.86
N GLN A 118 8.20 -4.53 6.31
CA GLN A 118 9.59 -4.19 6.60
C GLN A 118 9.81 -3.85 8.09
N GLU A 119 8.89 -3.09 8.70
CA GLU A 119 8.97 -2.69 10.11
C GLU A 119 8.85 -3.94 10.99
N HIS A 120 7.85 -4.78 10.74
CA HIS A 120 7.65 -6.04 11.45
C HIS A 120 8.87 -6.95 11.32
N CYS A 121 9.35 -7.18 10.09
CA CYS A 121 10.56 -7.96 9.81
C CYS A 121 11.78 -7.44 10.58
N ALA A 122 12.01 -6.12 10.58
CA ALA A 122 13.17 -5.53 11.22
C ALA A 122 13.09 -5.64 12.75
N LYS A 123 11.89 -5.49 13.31
CA LYS A 123 11.63 -5.65 14.74
C LYS A 123 11.89 -7.08 15.20
N GLU A 124 11.25 -8.06 14.58
CA GLU A 124 11.39 -9.48 14.97
C GLU A 124 12.84 -9.94 14.86
N ARG A 125 13.54 -9.62 13.76
CA ARG A 125 14.95 -9.99 13.57
C ARG A 125 15.88 -9.34 14.58
N ARG A 126 15.64 -8.08 14.97
CA ARG A 126 16.45 -7.39 16.00
C ARG A 126 16.21 -8.00 17.37
N THR A 127 14.95 -8.28 17.72
CA THR A 127 14.62 -8.96 18.97
C THR A 127 15.26 -10.34 19.06
N ALA A 128 15.21 -11.13 17.99
CA ALA A 128 15.88 -12.43 17.93
C ALA A 128 17.41 -12.30 18.06
N LYS A 129 18.02 -11.32 17.37
CA LYS A 129 19.46 -11.03 17.50
C LYS A 129 19.85 -10.66 18.93
N GLU A 130 19.12 -9.74 19.56
CA GLU A 130 19.36 -9.32 20.94
C GLU A 130 19.22 -10.51 21.91
N ASN A 131 18.19 -11.34 21.72
CA ASN A 131 18.01 -12.56 22.51
C ASN A 131 19.20 -13.52 22.36
N ILE A 132 19.68 -13.73 21.13
CA ILE A 132 20.86 -14.57 20.87
C ILE A 132 22.12 -14.00 21.54
N GLU A 133 22.28 -12.68 21.46
CA GLU A 133 23.42 -11.95 22.01
C GLU A 133 23.50 -12.02 23.54
N LEU A 134 22.34 -11.99 24.21
CA LEU A 134 22.22 -12.03 25.66
C LEU A 134 22.38 -13.44 26.24
N ASN A 135 21.81 -14.45 25.57
CA ASN A 135 21.67 -15.79 26.15
C ASN A 135 22.72 -16.80 25.66
N TYR A 136 23.31 -16.57 24.48
CA TYR A 136 24.20 -17.56 23.86
C TYR A 136 25.57 -16.98 23.54
N SER A 137 26.61 -17.80 23.72
CA SER A 137 27.99 -17.43 23.46
C SER A 137 28.82 -18.63 22.97
N GLY A 138 30.12 -18.43 22.74
CA GLY A 138 31.03 -19.51 22.39
C GLY A 138 31.05 -19.90 20.92
N SER A 139 31.62 -21.07 20.63
CA SER A 139 31.89 -21.54 19.27
C SER A 139 30.64 -22.01 18.52
N GLN A 140 29.66 -22.58 19.23
CA GLN A 140 28.41 -23.08 18.63
C GLN A 140 27.61 -21.93 18.01
N ARG A 141 27.34 -20.88 18.80
CA ARG A 141 26.70 -19.66 18.30
C ARG A 141 27.39 -19.10 17.05
N ARG A 142 28.72 -18.94 17.08
CA ARG A 142 29.49 -18.45 15.92
C ARG A 142 29.37 -19.37 14.70
N ALA A 143 29.18 -20.67 14.89
CA ALA A 143 28.97 -21.60 13.79
C ALA A 143 27.58 -21.39 13.17
N CYS A 144 26.53 -21.31 14.00
CA CYS A 144 25.17 -21.04 13.55
C CYS A 144 25.03 -19.68 12.85
N GLU A 145 25.65 -18.63 13.40
CA GLU A 145 25.67 -17.30 12.76
C GLU A 145 26.36 -17.32 11.38
N ARG A 146 27.43 -18.12 11.22
CA ARG A 146 28.09 -18.28 9.90
C ARG A 146 27.21 -19.02 8.89
N GLU A 147 26.41 -19.97 9.35
CA GLU A 147 25.55 -20.79 8.50
C GLU A 147 24.29 -20.03 8.06
N TRP A 148 23.60 -19.39 9.01
CA TRP A 148 22.28 -18.80 8.78
C TRP A 148 22.31 -17.29 8.57
N GLY A 149 23.43 -16.63 8.88
CA GLY A 149 23.62 -15.19 8.72
C GLY A 149 22.63 -14.38 9.55
N THR A 150 21.86 -13.52 8.88
CA THR A 150 20.87 -12.63 9.51
C THR A 150 19.48 -13.27 9.69
N GLN A 151 19.36 -14.58 9.49
CA GLN A 151 18.16 -15.36 9.80
C GLN A 151 18.18 -15.77 11.27
N TYR A 152 18.04 -14.78 12.16
CA TYR A 152 18.23 -14.98 13.61
C TYR A 152 17.30 -16.04 14.21
N GLU A 153 16.07 -16.22 13.71
CA GLU A 153 15.22 -17.37 14.11
C GLU A 153 15.89 -18.73 13.83
N MET A 154 16.53 -18.87 12.67
CA MET A 154 17.26 -20.09 12.31
C MET A 154 18.57 -20.24 13.10
N VAL A 155 19.21 -19.12 13.45
CA VAL A 155 20.40 -19.12 14.32
C VAL A 155 20.02 -19.61 15.71
N GLU A 156 18.93 -19.11 16.30
CA GLU A 156 18.44 -19.54 17.60
C GLU A 156 18.08 -21.03 17.59
N TYR A 157 17.32 -21.47 16.59
CA TYR A 157 17.00 -22.89 16.41
C TYR A 157 18.24 -23.78 16.29
N CYS A 158 19.23 -23.36 15.49
CA CYS A 158 20.51 -24.06 15.34
C CYS A 158 21.30 -24.18 16.66
N ILE A 159 21.21 -23.17 17.53
CA ILE A 159 21.86 -23.21 18.83
C ILE A 159 21.14 -24.20 19.74
N GLN A 160 19.80 -24.14 19.81
CA GLN A 160 18.98 -25.00 20.67
C GLN A 160 19.06 -26.49 20.32
N GLU A 161 19.15 -26.84 19.03
CA GLU A 161 19.30 -28.25 18.60
C GLU A 161 20.72 -28.80 18.81
N GLY A 162 21.71 -27.93 19.09
CA GLY A 162 23.12 -28.31 19.30
C GLY A 162 23.55 -28.43 20.76
N GLU A 163 22.65 -28.16 21.72
CA GLU A 163 22.84 -28.35 23.17
C GLU A 163 22.57 -29.80 23.61
#